data_AF-A0A2E9PPC0-F1
#
_entry.id   AF-A0A2E9PPC0-F1
#
_cell.length_a   1.000
_cell.length_b   1.000
_cell.length_c   1.000
_cell.angle_alpha   90.00
_cell.angle_beta   90.00
_cell.angle_gamma   90.00
#
_symmetry.space_group_name_H-M   'P 1'
#
loop_
_entity.id
_entity.type
_entity.pdbx_description
1 polymer ?
#
loop_
_entity_poly.entity_id
_entity_poly.type
_entity_poly.pdbx_seq_one_letter_code
_entity_poly.pdbx_strand_id
1 'polypeptide(L)'
;MNSYLNDTHEKQVTKYLRNHLKDVYITASYEVLPSIRFYERVSTTVVNAYIGVVVDKYIASLLNKLETLNFTGGFSIMQSNGGVVAPDVVRKIPAVTVLSGPAAAPVAGAFYAQMLGFDNCITMDMGGTSFDASMVVDGQCVTSTDGDINRYRIALPSLDIITIGAGGGSIGWVDSGGLLQMGPQ
;
A
#
# COMPACT_ATOMS: atom_id res chain seq x y z
N MET A 1 19.02 16.44 1.50
CA MET A 1 19.02 16.42 0.01
C MET A 1 19.71 15.17 -0.54
N ASN A 2 20.93 14.83 -0.12
CA ASN A 2 21.67 13.63 -0.60
C ASN A 2 21.69 12.49 0.40
N SER A 3 20.64 12.35 1.23
CA SER A 3 20.61 11.34 2.29
C SER A 3 20.53 9.90 1.80
N TYR A 4 20.08 9.68 0.55
CA TYR A 4 20.17 8.37 -0.09
C TYR A 4 21.62 7.87 -0.25
N LEU A 5 22.60 8.78 -0.31
CA LEU A 5 24.02 8.46 -0.45
C LEU A 5 24.78 8.61 0.87
N ASN A 6 24.47 9.66 1.64
CA ASN A 6 25.02 9.88 2.97
C ASN A 6 23.92 10.35 3.93
N ASP A 7 23.37 9.42 4.70
CA ASP A 7 22.27 9.63 5.62
C ASP A 7 22.69 10.16 7.00
N THR A 8 23.99 10.43 7.24
CA THR A 8 24.51 10.79 8.57
C THR A 8 23.76 11.93 9.23
N HIS A 9 23.57 13.06 8.53
CA HIS A 9 22.87 14.22 9.09
C HIS A 9 21.37 13.95 9.30
N GLU A 10 20.71 13.25 8.37
CA GLU A 10 19.30 12.92 8.52
C GLU A 10 19.08 11.97 9.70
N LYS A 11 19.91 10.93 9.85
CA LYS A 11 19.93 10.02 11.01
C LYS A 11 20.12 10.77 12.33
N GLN A 12 21.08 11.70 12.40
CA GLN A 12 21.34 12.48 13.61
C GLN A 12 20.12 13.32 14.00
N VAL A 13 19.52 14.03 13.04
CA VAL A 13 18.32 14.84 13.27
C VAL A 13 17.13 13.95 13.65
N THR A 14 16.88 12.86 12.94
CA THR A 14 15.80 11.91 13.26
C THR A 14 15.95 11.34 14.67
N LYS A 15 17.16 10.93 15.07
CA LYS A 15 17.44 10.46 16.43
C LYS A 15 17.18 11.54 17.46
N TYR A 16 17.66 12.77 17.22
CA TYR A 16 17.42 13.90 18.11
C TYR A 16 15.92 14.17 18.27
N LEU A 17 15.16 14.25 17.17
CA LEU A 17 13.73 14.52 17.18
C LEU A 17 12.95 13.42 17.91
N ARG A 18 13.23 12.14 17.62
CA ARG A 18 12.57 11.01 18.30
C ARG A 18 12.83 10.99 19.81
N ASN A 19 14.01 11.44 20.26
CA ASN A 19 14.34 11.51 21.68
C ASN A 19 13.61 12.65 22.41
N HIS A 20 13.33 13.77 21.73
CA HIS A 20 12.78 14.98 22.36
C HIS A 20 11.28 15.19 22.09
N LEU A 21 10.74 14.60 21.02
CA LEU A 21 9.34 14.74 20.58
C LEU A 21 8.64 13.38 20.61
N LYS A 22 8.43 12.84 21.82
CA LYS A 22 7.91 11.48 22.00
C LYS A 22 6.49 11.25 21.46
N ASP A 23 5.69 12.32 21.42
CA ASP A 23 4.29 12.25 20.97
C ASP A 23 4.11 12.60 19.49
N VAL A 24 5.22 12.80 18.76
CA VAL A 24 5.21 13.17 17.34
C VAL A 24 5.68 12.00 16.51
N TYR A 25 4.91 11.66 15.47
CA TYR A 25 5.33 10.65 14.50
C TYR A 25 6.44 11.22 13.60
N ILE A 26 7.66 10.68 13.73
CA ILE A 26 8.83 11.12 12.96
C ILE A 26 9.18 10.07 11.91
N THR A 27 9.07 10.47 10.64
CA THR A 27 9.58 9.71 9.50
C THR A 27 10.91 10.28 8.99
N ALA A 28 11.71 9.46 8.32
CA ALA A 28 12.95 9.87 7.71
C ALA A 28 13.06 9.27 6.30
N SER A 29 13.48 10.08 5.34
CA SER A 29 13.47 9.67 3.93
C SER A 29 14.47 8.55 3.62
N TYR A 30 15.60 8.48 4.34
CA TYR A 30 16.55 7.37 4.23
C TYR A 30 15.98 6.04 4.74
N GLU A 31 14.96 6.06 5.61
CA GLU A 31 14.28 4.85 6.09
C GLU A 31 13.14 4.44 5.17
N VAL A 32 12.45 5.41 4.57
CA VAL A 32 11.26 5.16 3.72
C VAL A 32 11.66 4.80 2.30
N LEU A 33 12.49 5.63 1.65
CA LEU A 33 12.87 5.45 0.24
C LEU A 33 14.24 6.09 -0.01
N PRO A 34 15.36 5.38 0.20
CA PRO A 34 16.71 5.87 -0.08
C PRO A 34 17.02 5.91 -1.59
N SER A 35 16.21 6.65 -2.36
CA SER A 35 16.32 6.82 -3.81
C SER A 35 17.02 8.13 -4.15
N ILE A 36 17.76 8.18 -5.26
CA ILE A 36 18.35 9.43 -5.80
C ILE A 36 17.28 10.43 -6.23
N ARG A 37 16.10 9.96 -6.66
CA ARG A 37 15.04 10.81 -7.22
C ARG A 37 14.38 11.64 -6.12
N PHE A 38 14.63 12.95 -6.16
CA PHE A 38 14.28 13.87 -5.06
C PHE A 38 12.77 13.96 -4.82
N TYR A 39 11.98 14.16 -5.87
CA TYR A 39 10.53 14.35 -5.74
C TYR A 39 9.84 13.10 -5.23
N GLU A 40 10.14 11.94 -5.80
CA GLU A 40 9.58 10.65 -5.44
C GLU A 40 9.93 10.29 -3.99
N ARG A 41 11.19 10.50 -3.59
CA ARG A 41 11.64 10.31 -2.20
C ARG A 41 10.87 11.19 -1.24
N VAL A 42 10.78 12.50 -1.50
CA VAL A 42 10.10 13.44 -0.61
C VAL A 42 8.60 13.17 -0.58
N SER A 43 7.95 13.00 -1.74
CA SER A 43 6.52 12.70 -1.87
C SER A 43 6.14 11.44 -1.09
N THR A 44 6.87 10.34 -1.31
CA THR A 44 6.66 9.08 -0.58
C THR A 44 6.84 9.25 0.92
N THR A 45 7.88 9.99 1.34
CA THR A 45 8.14 10.28 2.77
C THR A 45 7.02 11.10 3.40
N VAL A 46 6.48 12.09 2.67
CA VAL A 46 5.35 12.92 3.14
C VAL A 46 4.08 12.09 3.27
N VAL A 47 3.76 11.25 2.27
CA VAL A 47 2.61 10.33 2.35
C VAL A 47 2.76 9.39 3.55
N ASN A 48 3.96 8.83 3.75
CA ASN A 48 4.27 7.98 4.89
C ASN A 48 4.05 8.68 6.24
N ALA A 49 4.50 9.94 6.37
CA ALA A 49 4.28 10.75 7.56
C ALA A 49 2.79 11.01 7.81
N TYR A 50 2.04 11.33 6.74
CA TYR A 50 0.64 11.72 6.80
C TYR A 50 -0.24 10.58 7.33
N ILE A 51 -0.05 9.37 6.81
CA ILE A 51 -0.84 8.21 7.25
C ILE A 51 -0.30 7.57 8.53
N GLY A 52 0.98 7.76 8.86
CA GLY A 52 1.64 7.01 9.91
C GLY A 52 1.09 7.21 11.30
N VAL A 53 0.55 8.39 11.62
CA VAL A 53 -0.13 8.62 12.91
C VAL A 53 -1.36 7.71 13.06
N VAL A 54 -2.14 7.54 12.00
CA VAL A 54 -3.39 6.76 12.03
C VAL A 54 -3.07 5.26 12.02
N VAL A 55 -2.16 4.86 11.14
CA VAL A 55 -1.77 3.44 10.99
C VAL A 55 -1.05 2.93 12.24
N ASP A 56 -0.12 3.71 12.82
CA ASP A 56 0.60 3.31 14.04
C ASP A 56 -0.37 3.07 15.20
N LYS A 57 -1.33 3.98 15.41
CA LYS A 57 -2.37 3.82 16.44
C LYS A 57 -3.24 2.58 16.20
N TYR A 58 -3.63 2.34 14.95
CA TYR A 58 -4.43 1.17 14.59
C TYR A 58 -3.68 -0.14 14.87
N ILE A 59 -2.42 -0.25 14.40
CA ILE A 59 -1.61 -1.43 14.60
C ILE A 59 -1.30 -1.65 16.08
N ALA A 60 -0.97 -0.59 16.84
CA ALA A 60 -0.78 -0.71 18.29
C ALA A 60 -2.03 -1.22 19.00
N SER A 61 -3.22 -0.70 18.65
CA SER A 61 -4.49 -1.18 19.20
C SER A 61 -4.75 -2.65 18.86
N LEU A 62 -4.48 -3.06 17.62
CA LEU A 62 -4.65 -4.44 17.18
C LEU A 62 -3.70 -5.40 17.92
N LEU A 63 -2.43 -5.04 18.06
CA LEU A 63 -1.44 -5.85 18.79
C LEU A 63 -1.84 -6.05 20.26
N ASN A 64 -2.28 -4.98 20.94
CA ASN A 64 -2.76 -5.07 22.32
C ASN A 64 -3.98 -6.01 22.46
N LYS A 65 -4.88 -6.00 21.47
CA LYS A 65 -6.03 -6.92 21.45
C LYS A 65 -5.60 -8.37 21.26
N LEU A 66 -4.66 -8.62 20.34
CA LEU A 66 -4.10 -9.97 20.13
C LEU A 66 -3.43 -10.49 21.40
N GLU A 67 -2.67 -9.64 22.09
CA GLU A 67 -2.05 -9.97 23.37
C GLU A 67 -3.10 -10.29 24.45
N THR A 68 -4.15 -9.47 24.57
CA THR A 68 -5.25 -9.69 25.52
C THR A 68 -5.99 -11.02 25.26
N LEU A 69 -6.02 -11.47 24.00
CA LEU A 69 -6.59 -12.75 23.59
C LEU A 69 -5.62 -13.93 23.75
N ASN A 70 -4.41 -13.70 24.28
CA ASN A 70 -3.33 -14.70 24.38
C ASN A 70 -2.99 -15.34 23.01
N PHE A 71 -3.05 -14.57 21.93
CA PHE A 71 -2.68 -15.04 20.61
C PHE A 71 -1.16 -15.29 20.52
N THR A 72 -0.76 -16.51 20.15
CA THR A 72 0.65 -16.94 20.06
C THR A 72 1.13 -17.16 18.63
N GLY A 73 0.28 -16.92 17.63
CA GLY A 73 0.60 -17.11 16.22
C GLY A 73 1.42 -15.96 15.61
N GLY A 74 1.88 -16.16 14.38
CA GLY A 74 2.46 -15.09 13.58
C GLY A 74 1.36 -14.13 13.08
N PHE A 75 1.59 -12.83 13.24
CA PHE A 75 0.76 -11.80 12.64
C PHE A 75 1.55 -11.05 11.57
N SER A 76 1.02 -10.98 10.36
CA SER A 76 1.64 -10.30 9.22
C SER A 76 0.60 -9.48 8.48
N ILE A 77 1.06 -8.42 7.82
CA ILE A 77 0.22 -7.44 7.15
C ILE A 77 0.56 -7.47 5.66
N MET A 78 -0.48 -7.51 4.82
CA MET A 78 -0.36 -7.43 3.37
C MET A 78 0.23 -6.08 2.96
N GLN A 79 1.24 -6.12 2.11
CA GLN A 79 1.85 -4.98 1.46
C GLN A 79 1.30 -4.81 0.04
N SER A 80 1.42 -3.62 -0.50
CA SER A 80 0.96 -3.30 -1.86
C SER A 80 1.72 -4.05 -2.93
N ASN A 81 2.91 -4.58 -2.64
CA ASN A 81 3.71 -5.40 -3.57
C ASN A 81 3.28 -6.88 -3.62
N GLY A 82 2.20 -7.26 -2.92
CA GLY A 82 1.72 -8.66 -2.84
C GLY A 82 2.43 -9.53 -1.81
N GLY A 83 3.48 -9.02 -1.15
CA GLY A 83 4.12 -9.67 -0.02
C GLY A 83 3.43 -9.37 1.30
N VAL A 84 3.87 -10.03 2.37
CA VAL A 84 3.46 -9.72 3.75
C VAL A 84 4.65 -9.28 4.59
N VAL A 85 4.40 -8.45 5.61
CA VAL A 85 5.46 -7.94 6.49
C VAL A 85 5.02 -7.91 7.94
N ALA A 86 6.00 -7.88 8.84
CA ALA A 86 5.75 -7.78 10.26
C ALA A 86 5.19 -6.39 10.65
N PRO A 87 4.36 -6.31 11.71
CA PRO A 87 3.65 -5.09 12.09
C PRO A 87 4.56 -3.90 12.42
N ASP A 88 5.72 -4.17 13.03
CA ASP A 88 6.76 -3.21 13.36
C ASP A 88 7.30 -2.48 12.11
N VAL A 89 7.39 -3.17 10.97
CA VAL A 89 7.76 -2.52 9.70
C VAL A 89 6.66 -1.59 9.22
N VAL A 90 5.39 -2.01 9.27
CA VAL A 90 4.25 -1.16 8.88
C VAL A 90 4.12 0.07 9.78
N ARG A 91 4.43 -0.06 11.08
CA ARG A 91 4.46 1.09 11.99
C ARG A 91 5.52 2.12 11.61
N LYS A 92 6.64 1.67 11.03
CA LYS A 92 7.75 2.54 10.58
C LYS A 92 7.54 3.10 9.16
N ILE A 93 7.04 2.28 8.25
CA ILE A 93 6.86 2.59 6.83
C ILE A 93 5.44 2.22 6.39
N PRO A 94 4.38 2.84 6.94
CA PRO A 94 3.00 2.54 6.60
C PRO A 94 2.66 2.75 5.11
N ALA A 95 3.47 3.51 4.37
CA ALA A 95 3.27 3.70 2.94
C ALA A 95 3.33 2.40 2.13
N VAL A 96 3.95 1.32 2.66
CA VAL A 96 3.96 0.00 2.02
C VAL A 96 2.60 -0.70 2.02
N THR A 97 1.62 -0.23 2.79
CA THR A 97 0.27 -0.82 2.87
C THR A 97 -0.76 -0.03 2.08
N VAL A 98 -0.34 1.02 1.38
CA VAL A 98 -1.22 1.90 0.64
C VAL A 98 -1.74 1.18 -0.61
N LEU A 99 -3.04 0.91 -0.68
CA LEU A 99 -3.67 0.04 -1.69
C LEU A 99 -3.29 -1.45 -1.55
N SER A 100 -2.97 -1.92 -0.34
CA SER A 100 -2.62 -3.33 -0.13
C SER A 100 -3.80 -4.30 -0.11
N GLY A 101 -5.05 -3.81 0.01
CA GLY A 101 -6.25 -4.67 0.03
C GLY A 101 -6.38 -5.55 -1.21
N PRO A 102 -6.43 -4.96 -2.42
CA PRO A 102 -6.53 -5.71 -3.68
C PRO A 102 -5.29 -6.57 -3.99
N ALA A 103 -4.16 -6.34 -3.32
CA ALA A 103 -2.88 -7.00 -3.63
C ALA A 103 -2.87 -8.51 -3.35
N ALA A 104 -3.83 -9.04 -2.59
CA ALA A 104 -3.98 -10.47 -2.37
C ALA A 104 -4.46 -11.22 -3.63
N ALA A 105 -5.33 -10.60 -4.43
CA ALA A 105 -5.98 -11.27 -5.56
C ALA A 105 -5.00 -11.69 -6.67
N PRO A 106 -4.06 -10.84 -7.13
CA PRO A 106 -3.08 -11.22 -8.15
C PRO A 106 -2.15 -12.34 -7.67
N VAL A 107 -1.75 -12.30 -6.41
CA VAL A 107 -0.87 -13.32 -5.79
C VAL A 107 -1.57 -14.67 -5.74
N ALA A 108 -2.83 -14.70 -5.28
CA ALA A 108 -3.63 -15.92 -5.28
C ALA A 108 -3.91 -16.41 -6.70
N GLY A 109 -4.21 -15.51 -7.64
CA GLY A 109 -4.45 -15.84 -9.04
C GLY A 109 -3.22 -16.44 -9.72
N ALA A 110 -2.02 -15.91 -9.47
CA ALA A 110 -0.77 -16.49 -9.96
C ALA A 110 -0.58 -17.92 -9.44
N PHE A 111 -0.79 -18.12 -8.14
CA PHE A 111 -0.68 -19.44 -7.50
C PHE A 111 -1.64 -20.47 -8.13
N TYR A 112 -2.93 -20.14 -8.23
CA TYR A 112 -3.92 -21.07 -8.77
C TYR A 112 -3.80 -21.25 -10.30
N ALA A 113 -3.46 -20.20 -11.05
CA ALA A 113 -3.22 -20.32 -12.49
C ALA A 113 -2.07 -21.28 -12.78
N GLN A 114 -0.97 -21.17 -12.04
CA GLN A 114 0.18 -22.07 -12.18
C GLN A 114 -0.22 -23.53 -11.87
N MET A 115 -1.03 -23.77 -10.84
CA MET A 115 -1.55 -25.12 -10.53
C MET A 115 -2.40 -25.71 -11.66
N LEU A 116 -3.04 -24.86 -12.47
CA LEU A 116 -3.86 -25.25 -13.62
C LEU A 116 -3.06 -25.31 -14.94
N GLY A 117 -1.75 -25.05 -14.90
CA GLY A 117 -0.88 -25.06 -16.08
C GLY A 117 -0.96 -23.79 -16.93
N PHE A 118 -1.40 -22.68 -16.35
CA PHE A 118 -1.41 -21.37 -17.00
C PHE A 118 -0.39 -20.43 -16.36
N ASP A 119 0.50 -19.87 -17.18
CA ASP A 119 1.48 -18.88 -16.73
C ASP A 119 0.94 -17.44 -16.84
N ASN A 120 -0.19 -17.24 -17.52
CA ASN A 120 -0.75 -15.91 -17.77
C ASN A 120 -2.21 -15.88 -17.34
N CYS A 121 -2.59 -14.89 -16.53
CA CYS A 121 -3.98 -14.68 -16.16
C CYS A 121 -4.29 -13.21 -15.86
N ILE A 122 -5.59 -12.88 -15.89
CA ILE A 122 -6.11 -11.61 -15.38
C ILE A 122 -6.91 -11.93 -14.13
N THR A 123 -6.55 -11.31 -13.01
CA THR A 123 -7.32 -11.40 -11.77
C THR A 123 -8.27 -10.24 -11.68
N MET A 124 -9.49 -10.50 -11.23
CA MET A 124 -10.52 -9.50 -11.03
C MET A 124 -11.12 -9.68 -9.64
N ASP A 125 -11.22 -8.60 -8.88
CA ASP A 125 -11.89 -8.54 -7.58
C ASP A 125 -13.00 -7.49 -7.66
N MET A 126 -14.25 -7.91 -7.51
CA MET A 126 -15.41 -7.02 -7.57
C MET A 126 -16.09 -6.98 -6.22
N GLY A 127 -15.99 -5.83 -5.57
CA GLY A 127 -16.71 -5.53 -4.35
C GLY A 127 -18.05 -4.83 -4.63
N GLY A 128 -18.65 -4.30 -3.55
CA GLY A 128 -19.86 -3.47 -3.67
C GLY A 128 -19.61 -2.11 -4.33
N THR A 129 -18.40 -1.55 -4.19
CA THR A 129 -18.08 -0.19 -4.63
C THR A 129 -17.10 -0.13 -5.79
N SER A 130 -16.13 -1.05 -5.81
CA SER A 130 -15.03 -1.04 -6.77
C SER A 130 -14.89 -2.37 -7.49
N PHE A 131 -14.21 -2.28 -8.62
CA PHE A 131 -13.71 -3.39 -9.40
C PHE A 131 -12.21 -3.21 -9.59
N ASP A 132 -11.42 -4.18 -9.15
CA ASP A 132 -9.97 -4.18 -9.21
C ASP A 132 -9.50 -5.26 -10.20
N ALA A 133 -8.63 -4.90 -11.14
CA ALA A 133 -8.06 -5.84 -12.10
C ALA A 133 -6.54 -5.76 -12.12
N SER A 134 -5.88 -6.91 -12.32
CA SER A 134 -4.43 -7.02 -12.41
C SER A 134 -4.04 -8.14 -13.36
N MET A 135 -2.83 -8.05 -13.90
CA MET A 135 -2.25 -9.07 -14.75
C MET A 135 -1.19 -9.90 -14.01
N VAL A 136 -1.16 -11.18 -14.32
CA VAL A 136 -0.05 -12.10 -14.06
C VAL A 136 0.52 -12.48 -15.41
N VAL A 137 1.82 -12.29 -15.58
CA VAL A 137 2.56 -12.57 -16.82
C VAL A 137 3.73 -13.49 -16.50
N ASP A 138 3.86 -14.58 -17.25
CA ASP A 138 4.93 -15.59 -17.06
C ASP A 138 5.05 -16.08 -15.60
N GLY A 139 3.90 -16.29 -14.95
CA GLY A 139 3.77 -16.76 -13.57
C GLY A 139 4.08 -15.70 -12.51
N GLN A 140 4.34 -14.45 -12.90
CA GLN A 140 4.72 -13.37 -12.01
C GLN A 140 3.66 -12.25 -12.00
N CYS A 141 3.37 -11.72 -10.82
CA CYS A 141 2.53 -10.53 -10.71
C CYS A 141 3.30 -9.31 -11.24
N VAL A 142 2.65 -8.48 -12.05
CA VAL A 142 3.26 -7.25 -12.55
C VAL A 142 3.40 -6.24 -11.40
N THR A 143 4.59 -5.68 -11.24
CA THR A 143 4.88 -4.65 -10.22
C THR A 143 5.32 -3.35 -10.88
N SER A 144 5.03 -2.24 -10.21
CA SER A 144 5.42 -0.89 -10.61
C SER A 144 5.96 -0.11 -9.41
N THR A 145 6.69 0.96 -9.71
CA THR A 145 7.10 2.00 -8.74
C THR A 145 6.55 3.38 -9.10
N ASP A 146 5.66 3.45 -10.10
CA ASP A 146 5.06 4.70 -10.59
C ASP A 146 3.69 5.00 -9.96
N GLY A 147 3.42 4.43 -8.78
CA GLY A 147 2.16 4.65 -8.06
C GLY A 147 1.92 6.11 -7.68
N ASP A 148 0.66 6.51 -7.62
CA ASP A 148 0.23 7.80 -7.09
C ASP A 148 -1.08 7.72 -6.32
N ILE A 149 -1.23 8.61 -5.33
CA ILE A 149 -2.49 8.83 -4.62
C ILE A 149 -2.76 10.31 -4.57
N ASN A 150 -3.94 10.71 -5.02
CA ASN A 150 -4.37 12.10 -5.01
C ASN A 150 -3.29 13.04 -5.59
N ARG A 151 -2.65 12.61 -6.70
CA ARG A 151 -1.56 13.31 -7.40
C ARG A 151 -0.20 13.32 -6.68
N TYR A 152 -0.06 12.64 -5.55
CA TYR A 152 1.22 12.46 -4.86
C TYR A 152 1.86 11.14 -5.24
N ARG A 153 3.10 11.18 -5.71
CA ARG A 153 3.85 9.96 -6.05
C ARG A 153 4.18 9.13 -4.82
N ILE A 154 4.02 7.83 -4.97
CA ILE A 154 4.43 6.80 -4.02
C ILE A 154 5.33 5.84 -4.78
N ALA A 155 6.63 5.98 -4.60
CA ALA A 155 7.64 5.22 -5.33
C ALA A 155 8.15 4.01 -4.53
N LEU A 156 7.23 3.35 -3.83
CA LEU A 156 7.45 2.04 -3.24
C LEU A 156 6.94 0.99 -4.23
N PRO A 157 7.55 -0.20 -4.32
CA PRO A 157 7.02 -1.27 -5.14
C PRO A 157 5.57 -1.58 -4.79
N SER A 158 4.71 -1.63 -5.79
CA SER A 158 3.31 -2.04 -5.68
C SER A 158 2.94 -2.94 -6.85
N LEU A 159 1.94 -3.79 -6.68
CA LEU A 159 1.31 -4.51 -7.78
C LEU A 159 0.62 -3.50 -8.71
N ASP A 160 0.65 -3.82 -10.00
CA ASP A 160 -0.02 -3.04 -11.03
C ASP A 160 -1.52 -3.41 -11.06
N ILE A 161 -2.29 -2.70 -10.24
CA ILE A 161 -3.72 -2.92 -10.06
C ILE A 161 -4.48 -1.70 -10.57
N ILE A 162 -5.42 -1.95 -11.47
CA ILE A 162 -6.33 -0.94 -11.99
C ILE A 162 -7.66 -1.05 -11.26
N THR A 163 -8.02 0.02 -10.55
CA THR A 163 -9.31 0.14 -9.86
C THR A 163 -10.28 0.99 -10.67
N ILE A 164 -11.49 0.47 -10.89
CA ILE A 164 -12.63 1.22 -11.43
C ILE A 164 -13.65 1.41 -10.30
N GLY A 165 -14.17 2.63 -10.17
CA GLY A 165 -15.23 3.00 -9.23
C GLY A 165 -16.61 2.51 -9.67
N ALA A 166 -16.72 1.22 -10.00
CA ALA A 166 -17.95 0.56 -10.32
C ALA A 166 -17.92 -0.86 -9.74
N GLY A 167 -18.84 -1.14 -8.81
CA GLY A 167 -18.97 -2.42 -8.13
C GLY A 167 -20.41 -2.93 -8.21
N GLY A 168 -20.71 -3.99 -7.45
CA GLY A 168 -22.04 -4.60 -7.45
C GLY A 168 -23.15 -3.70 -6.88
N GLY A 169 -22.78 -2.67 -6.12
CA GLY A 169 -23.69 -1.69 -5.53
C GLY A 169 -23.81 -0.39 -6.32
N SER A 170 -23.15 -0.28 -7.48
CA SER A 170 -23.21 0.93 -8.30
C SER A 170 -24.61 1.19 -8.83
N ILE A 171 -25.03 2.45 -8.75
CA ILE A 171 -26.37 2.88 -9.12
C ILE A 171 -26.44 3.12 -10.62
N GLY A 172 -27.41 2.48 -11.27
CA GLY A 172 -27.79 2.76 -12.64
C GLY A 172 -28.71 3.96 -12.75
N TRP A 173 -28.44 4.88 -13.67
CA TRP A 173 -29.28 6.06 -13.91
C TRP A 173 -29.28 6.43 -15.40
N VAL A 174 -30.31 7.16 -15.84
CA VAL A 174 -30.40 7.64 -17.22
C VAL A 174 -30.04 9.12 -17.22
N ASP A 175 -29.08 9.51 -18.07
CA ASP A 175 -28.66 10.90 -18.17
C ASP A 175 -29.62 11.77 -18.98
N SER A 176 -29.34 13.08 -19.02
CA SER A 176 -30.16 14.04 -19.77
C SER A 176 -30.20 13.79 -21.28
N GLY A 177 -29.26 13.00 -21.82
CA GLY A 177 -29.22 12.58 -23.22
C GLY A 177 -29.96 11.26 -23.49
N GLY A 178 -30.53 10.63 -22.46
CA GLY A 178 -31.24 9.35 -22.58
C GLY A 178 -30.34 8.12 -22.55
N LEU A 179 -29.05 8.27 -22.20
CA LEU A 179 -28.11 7.14 -22.11
C LEU A 179 -28.12 6.54 -20.70
N LEU A 180 -28.05 5.21 -20.62
CA LEU A 180 -27.87 4.49 -19.36
C LEU A 180 -26.42 4.62 -18.87
N GLN A 181 -26.27 5.06 -17.63
CA GLN A 181 -25.01 5.19 -16.90
C GLN A 181 -25.00 4.23 -15.71
N MET A 182 -23.82 3.80 -15.29
CA MET A 182 -23.62 2.93 -14.12
C MET A 182 -22.49 3.47 -13.25
N GLY A 183 -22.79 3.76 -11.98
CA GLY A 183 -21.84 4.39 -11.05
C GLY A 183 -21.59 5.88 -11.37
N PRO A 184 -20.60 6.54 -10.71
CA PRO A 184 -19.78 6.03 -9.61
C PRO A 184 -20.47 6.07 -8.24
N GLN A 185 -21.76 6.43 -8.20
CA GLN A 185 -22.59 6.48 -6.99
C GLN A 185 -23.11 5.11 -6.59
#